data_AF-A0A2B7GMZ2-F1
#
_entry.id   AF-A0A2B7GMZ2-F1
#
_cell.length_a   1.000
_cell.length_b   1.000
_cell.length_c   1.000
_cell.angle_alpha   90.00
_cell.angle_beta   90.00
_cell.angle_gamma   90.00
#
_symmetry.space_group_name_H-M   'P 1'
#
loop_
_entity.id
_entity.type
_entity.pdbx_description
1 polymer ?
#
loop_
_entity_poly.entity_id
_entity_poly.type
_entity_poly.pdbx_seq_one_letter_code
_entity_poly.pdbx_strand_id
1 'polypeptide(L)'
;MQFDVTATDIGTSRPLAESLDSGRALDRFRRIVAAQNGDPAIESNDLEPGGKSTIVRAERSGFVTRVDNRRLCDLARRAGAPLDARAGLVIHRTDGTTVESGDPLYTIHAETEPKLAEADSLADRLEAIRVRSKADALVERR
;
A
#
# COMPACT_ATOMS: atom_id res chain seq x y z
N MET A 1 2.09 36.56 -21.68
CA MET A 1 3.16 35.72 -21.07
C MET A 1 2.85 34.29 -21.44
N GLN A 2 3.67 33.74 -22.32
CA GLN A 2 3.48 32.43 -22.97
C GLN A 2 4.22 31.40 -22.12
N PHE A 3 3.49 30.46 -21.53
CA PHE A 3 4.09 29.33 -20.82
C PHE A 3 4.34 28.22 -21.84
N ASP A 4 5.61 28.10 -22.23
CA ASP A 4 6.11 26.98 -23.01
C ASP A 4 6.57 25.91 -22.01
N VAL A 5 5.85 24.79 -21.94
CA VAL A 5 6.23 23.62 -21.16
C VAL A 5 6.75 22.59 -22.14
N THR A 6 8.02 22.73 -22.53
CA THR A 6 8.75 21.66 -23.20
C THR A 6 9.32 20.72 -22.17
N ALA A 7 8.85 19.47 -22.24
CA ALA A 7 9.28 18.36 -21.43
C ALA A 7 10.76 18.02 -21.69
N THR A 8 11.69 18.57 -20.90
CA THR A 8 13.07 18.08 -20.77
C THR A 8 13.72 18.65 -19.50
N ASP A 9 13.53 18.02 -18.34
CA ASP A 9 14.52 18.03 -17.25
C ASP A 9 14.24 16.92 -16.20
N ILE A 10 14.42 15.65 -16.58
CA ILE A 10 14.45 14.53 -15.62
C ILE A 10 15.88 14.39 -15.07
N GLY A 11 16.29 15.36 -14.25
CA GLY A 11 17.70 15.61 -13.98
C GLY A 11 18.09 15.97 -12.55
N THR A 12 17.44 15.48 -11.48
CA THR A 12 18.01 15.61 -10.11
C THR A 12 17.51 14.53 -9.13
N SER A 13 18.11 13.34 -9.11
CA SER A 13 17.81 12.30 -8.10
C SER A 13 18.58 12.47 -6.77
N ARG A 14 19.80 13.03 -6.81
CA ARG A 14 20.64 13.24 -5.61
C ARG A 14 20.10 14.28 -4.63
N PRO A 15 19.70 15.49 -5.06
CA PRO A 15 19.20 16.53 -4.14
C PRO A 15 17.90 16.14 -3.42
N LEU A 16 17.08 15.27 -4.06
CA LEU A 16 15.83 14.79 -3.50
C LEU A 16 16.08 13.75 -2.40
N ALA A 17 16.94 12.76 -2.66
CA ALA A 17 17.35 11.78 -1.66
C ALA A 17 18.02 12.46 -0.46
N GLU A 18 18.95 13.40 -0.71
CA GLU A 18 19.59 14.18 0.36
C GLU A 18 18.59 14.98 1.20
N SER A 19 17.47 15.43 0.61
CA SER A 19 16.45 16.19 1.35
C SER A 19 15.55 15.30 2.21
N LEU A 20 15.39 14.01 1.83
CA LEU A 20 14.77 12.99 2.67
C LEU A 20 15.71 12.61 3.82
N ASP A 21 16.97 12.31 3.49
CA ASP A 21 17.98 11.87 4.47
C ASP A 21 18.32 12.97 5.49
N SER A 22 18.37 14.23 5.06
CA SER A 22 18.70 15.35 5.94
C SER A 22 17.52 15.84 6.80
N GLY A 23 16.33 15.25 6.68
CA GLY A 23 15.13 15.65 7.42
C GLY A 23 14.44 16.94 6.94
N ARG A 24 14.98 17.64 5.93
CA ARG A 24 14.41 18.89 5.42
C ARG A 24 12.99 18.69 4.85
N ALA A 25 12.73 17.53 4.26
CA ALA A 25 11.41 17.16 3.77
C ALA A 25 10.39 17.03 4.93
N LEU A 26 10.79 16.40 6.04
CA LEU A 26 9.94 16.25 7.23
C LEU A 26 9.62 17.62 7.86
N ASP A 27 10.61 18.50 7.98
CA ASP A 27 10.39 19.86 8.50
C ASP A 27 9.40 20.65 7.64
N ARG A 28 9.50 20.50 6.31
CA ARG A 28 8.55 21.14 5.39
C ARG A 28 7.15 20.56 5.54
N PHE A 29 7.03 19.24 5.68
CA PHE A 29 5.76 18.56 5.94
C PHE A 29 5.10 19.07 7.22
N ARG A 30 5.84 19.16 8.35
CA ARG A 30 5.34 19.71 9.62
C ARG A 30 4.81 21.14 9.48
N ARG A 31 5.48 21.99 8.68
CA ARG A 31 4.99 23.35 8.38
C ARG A 31 3.66 23.36 7.60
N ILE A 32 3.46 22.41 6.68
CA ILE A 32 2.21 22.26 5.94
C ILE A 32 1.08 21.83 6.89
N VAL A 33 1.36 20.85 7.77
CA VAL A 33 0.40 20.39 8.79
C VAL A 33 -0.05 21.54 9.69
N ALA A 34 0.90 22.32 10.21
CA ALA A 34 0.59 23.50 11.03
C ALA A 34 -0.24 24.55 10.28
N ALA A 35 0.04 24.78 8.99
CA ALA A 35 -0.73 25.70 8.15
C ALA A 35 -2.17 25.22 7.89
N GLN A 36 -2.43 23.92 8.03
CA GLN A 36 -3.76 23.31 7.91
C GLN A 36 -4.46 23.16 9.28
N ASN A 37 -3.93 23.78 10.33
CA ASN A 37 -4.39 23.65 11.73
C ASN A 37 -4.31 22.22 12.29
N GLY A 38 -3.42 21.39 11.75
CA GLY A 38 -3.07 20.10 12.34
C GLY A 38 -1.96 20.22 13.39
N ASP A 39 -1.69 19.12 14.10
CA ASP A 39 -0.60 19.03 15.06
C ASP A 39 0.74 18.71 14.37
N PRO A 40 1.72 19.63 14.32
CA PRO A 40 3.02 19.38 13.70
C PRO A 40 3.93 18.44 14.51
N ALA A 41 3.59 18.17 15.78
CA ALA A 41 4.32 17.24 16.64
C ALA A 41 3.81 15.80 16.51
N ILE A 42 2.78 15.56 15.68
CA ILE A 42 2.28 14.20 15.44
C ILE A 42 3.37 13.33 14.81
N GLU A 43 3.58 12.17 15.41
CA GLU A 43 4.55 11.19 14.96
C GLU A 43 3.81 9.99 14.32
N SER A 44 4.54 9.21 13.51
CA SER A 44 3.91 8.10 12.77
C SER A 44 3.37 6.99 13.69
N ASN A 45 3.91 6.88 14.90
CA ASN A 45 3.47 5.93 15.93
C ASN A 45 2.20 6.39 16.69
N ASP A 46 1.81 7.65 16.59
CA ASP A 46 0.55 8.15 17.16
C ASP A 46 -0.67 7.72 16.32
N LEU A 47 -0.41 7.25 15.08
CA LEU A 47 -1.41 6.78 14.14
C LEU A 47 -1.55 5.27 14.22
N GLU A 48 -2.67 4.81 14.76
CA GLU A 48 -2.98 3.39 14.86
C GLU A 48 -4.02 2.97 13.79
N PRO A 49 -3.78 1.87 13.07
CA PRO A 49 -4.80 1.24 12.23
C PRO A 49 -6.02 0.78 13.04
N GLY A 50 -7.07 0.38 12.32
CA GLY A 50 -8.30 -0.11 12.89
C GLY A 50 -8.05 -1.33 13.79
N GLY A 51 -8.73 -1.37 14.94
CA GLY A 51 -8.52 -2.41 15.96
C GLY A 51 -8.91 -3.83 15.53
N LYS A 52 -9.57 -3.97 14.37
CA LYS A 52 -9.93 -5.26 13.76
C LYS A 52 -9.07 -5.48 12.54
N SER A 53 -8.50 -6.68 12.41
CA SER A 53 -7.69 -7.02 11.24
C SER A 53 -7.70 -8.50 10.88
N THR A 54 -7.48 -8.78 9.60
CA THR A 54 -7.26 -10.12 9.06
C THR A 54 -6.07 -10.10 8.11
N ILE A 55 -5.28 -11.18 8.10
CA ILE A 55 -4.09 -11.31 7.27
C ILE A 55 -4.41 -12.28 6.14
N VAL A 56 -4.35 -11.79 4.90
CA VAL A 56 -4.46 -12.65 3.72
C VAL A 56 -3.09 -13.21 3.39
N ARG A 57 -3.01 -14.53 3.30
CA ARG A 57 -1.75 -15.29 3.14
C ARG A 57 -1.66 -15.95 1.78
N ALA A 58 -0.43 -16.21 1.33
CA ALA A 58 -0.18 -16.94 0.10
C ALA A 58 -0.61 -18.40 0.26
N GLU A 59 -1.47 -18.89 -0.64
CA GLU A 59 -1.89 -20.30 -0.65
C GLU A 59 -0.79 -21.26 -1.12
N ARG A 60 0.26 -20.73 -1.78
CA ARG A 60 1.34 -21.52 -2.35
C ARG A 60 2.64 -20.72 -2.43
N SER A 61 3.75 -21.45 -2.48
CA SER A 61 5.08 -20.87 -2.72
C SER A 61 5.28 -20.49 -4.19
N GLY A 62 6.00 -19.39 -4.43
CA GLY A 62 6.15 -18.84 -5.77
C GLY A 62 6.69 -17.42 -5.81
N PHE A 63 6.27 -16.68 -6.82
CA PHE A 63 6.58 -15.25 -6.98
C PHE A 63 5.30 -14.49 -7.31
N VAL A 64 5.23 -13.25 -6.82
CA VAL A 64 4.12 -12.35 -7.11
C VAL A 64 4.25 -11.85 -8.54
N THR A 65 3.31 -12.26 -9.38
CA THR A 65 3.25 -11.89 -10.80
C THR A 65 2.42 -10.66 -11.09
N ARG A 66 1.44 -10.38 -10.24
CA ARG A 66 0.50 -9.28 -10.45
C ARG A 66 -0.12 -8.84 -9.14
N VAL A 67 -0.24 -7.53 -8.99
CA VAL A 67 -1.01 -6.86 -7.94
C VAL A 67 -2.14 -6.10 -8.64
N ASP A 68 -3.39 -6.44 -8.35
CA ASP A 68 -4.57 -5.77 -8.91
C ASP A 68 -5.03 -4.64 -7.99
N ASN A 69 -4.57 -3.42 -8.30
CA ASN A 69 -4.89 -2.23 -7.52
C ASN A 69 -6.40 -1.96 -7.43
N ARG A 70 -7.20 -2.31 -8.45
CA ARG A 70 -8.64 -2.08 -8.42
C ARG A 70 -9.28 -2.96 -7.34
N ARG A 71 -8.88 -4.24 -7.29
CA ARG A 71 -9.34 -5.19 -6.26
C ARG A 71 -8.88 -4.77 -4.86
N LEU A 72 -7.64 -4.30 -4.71
CA LEU A 72 -7.16 -3.78 -3.43
C LEU A 72 -7.96 -2.55 -2.98
N CYS A 73 -8.23 -1.60 -3.88
CA CYS A 73 -9.08 -0.45 -3.53
C CYS A 73 -10.50 -0.87 -3.12
N ASP A 74 -11.08 -1.88 -3.78
CA ASP A 74 -12.41 -2.38 -3.42
C ASP A 74 -12.42 -3.07 -2.05
N LEU A 75 -11.36 -3.82 -1.72
CA LEU A 75 -11.17 -4.39 -0.37
C LEU A 75 -11.05 -3.30 0.69
N ALA A 76 -10.24 -2.27 0.46
CA ALA A 76 -10.08 -1.15 1.38
C ALA A 76 -11.42 -0.41 1.62
N ARG A 77 -12.21 -0.23 0.54
CA ARG A 77 -13.55 0.37 0.63
C ARG A 77 -14.49 -0.47 1.48
N ARG A 78 -14.45 -1.79 1.32
CA ARG A 78 -15.27 -2.70 2.11
C ARG A 78 -14.88 -2.71 3.58
N ALA A 79 -13.59 -2.53 3.88
CA ALA A 79 -13.10 -2.40 5.24
C ALA A 79 -13.54 -1.09 5.93
N GLY A 80 -13.98 -0.08 5.16
CA GLY A 80 -14.50 1.20 5.67
C GLY A 80 -13.83 2.45 5.11
N ALA A 81 -12.74 2.32 4.36
CA ALA A 81 -12.05 3.46 3.76
C ALA A 81 -12.92 4.13 2.66
N PRO A 82 -12.86 5.46 2.48
CA PRO A 82 -12.05 6.43 3.22
C PRO A 82 -12.76 7.05 4.43
N LEU A 83 -14.01 6.65 4.72
CA LEU A 83 -14.82 7.27 5.78
C LEU A 83 -14.29 6.93 7.17
N ASP A 84 -13.84 5.69 7.36
CA ASP A 84 -13.12 5.25 8.54
C ASP A 84 -11.62 5.48 8.31
N ALA A 85 -11.04 6.51 8.92
CA ALA A 85 -9.65 6.89 8.69
C ALA A 85 -8.64 5.81 9.11
N ARG A 86 -9.02 4.94 10.05
CA ARG A 86 -8.19 3.83 10.52
C ARG A 86 -8.38 2.55 9.69
N ALA A 87 -9.36 2.50 8.79
CA ALA A 87 -9.58 1.35 7.91
C ALA A 87 -8.71 1.42 6.64
N GLY A 88 -8.28 0.27 6.13
CA GLY A 88 -7.45 0.21 4.94
C GLY A 88 -6.70 -1.11 4.77
N LEU A 89 -5.62 -1.07 4.00
CA LEU A 89 -4.77 -2.23 3.69
C LEU A 89 -3.31 -1.92 3.99
N VAL A 90 -2.60 -2.89 4.54
CA VAL A 90 -1.13 -2.91 4.59
C VAL A 90 -0.65 -3.97 3.61
N ILE A 91 0.12 -3.59 2.58
CA ILE A 91 0.63 -4.51 1.56
C ILE A 91 2.03 -4.97 1.98
N HIS A 92 2.24 -6.28 2.12
CA HIS A 92 3.51 -6.87 2.57
C HIS A 92 4.38 -7.36 1.41
N ARG A 93 3.77 -7.66 0.26
CA ARG A 93 4.43 -8.25 -0.90
C ARG A 93 3.97 -7.54 -2.17
N THR A 94 4.93 -7.10 -2.98
CA THR A 94 4.69 -6.43 -4.26
C THR A 94 5.16 -7.30 -5.43
N ASP A 95 4.96 -6.84 -6.65
CA ASP A 95 5.42 -7.51 -7.87
C ASP A 95 6.90 -7.89 -7.81
N GLY A 96 7.23 -9.07 -8.35
CA GLY A 96 8.59 -9.61 -8.35
C GLY A 96 9.06 -10.22 -7.02
N THR A 97 8.29 -10.06 -5.94
CA THR A 97 8.66 -10.62 -4.63
C THR A 97 8.45 -12.13 -4.61
N THR A 98 9.41 -12.88 -4.04
CA THR A 98 9.28 -14.32 -3.79
C THR A 98 8.52 -14.54 -2.49
N VAL A 99 7.63 -15.53 -2.46
CA VAL A 99 6.80 -15.85 -1.28
C VAL A 99 6.73 -17.35 -1.06
N GLU A 100 6.61 -17.75 0.20
CA GLU A 100 6.31 -19.12 0.59
C GLU A 100 4.83 -19.31 0.92
N SER A 101 4.35 -20.54 0.86
CA SER A 101 3.01 -20.87 1.34
C SER A 101 2.84 -20.43 2.79
N GLY A 102 1.78 -19.66 3.06
CA GLY A 102 1.50 -19.07 4.36
C GLY A 102 2.09 -17.67 4.56
N ASP A 103 2.93 -17.15 3.66
CA ASP A 103 3.46 -15.79 3.80
C ASP A 103 2.35 -14.74 3.75
N PRO A 104 2.44 -13.67 4.56
CA PRO A 104 1.47 -12.58 4.51
C PRO A 104 1.61 -11.83 3.18
N LEU A 105 0.50 -11.68 2.45
CA LEU A 105 0.43 -10.91 1.22
C LEU A 105 0.01 -9.47 1.52
N TYR A 106 -1.10 -9.31 2.25
CA TYR A 106 -1.59 -8.03 2.75
C TYR A 106 -2.44 -8.25 4.02
N THR A 107 -2.55 -7.21 4.84
CA THR A 107 -3.44 -7.15 6.00
C THR A 107 -4.57 -6.18 5.73
N ILE A 108 -5.80 -6.58 6.06
CA ILE A 108 -6.97 -5.70 6.04
C ILE A 108 -7.20 -5.18 7.45
N HIS A 109 -7.37 -3.87 7.60
CA HIS A 109 -7.73 -3.20 8.85
C HIS A 109 -9.11 -2.57 8.74
N ALA A 110 -9.94 -2.73 9.76
CA ALA A 110 -11.26 -2.13 9.87
C ALA A 110 -11.52 -1.63 11.31
N GLU A 111 -12.41 -0.66 11.46
CA GLU A 111 -12.82 -0.20 12.80
C GLU A 111 -13.82 -1.13 13.48
N THR A 112 -14.60 -1.89 12.70
CA THR A 112 -15.64 -2.78 13.22
C THR A 112 -15.57 -4.19 12.63
N GLU A 113 -15.99 -5.18 13.41
CA GLU A 113 -16.01 -6.59 13.00
C GLU A 113 -16.86 -6.86 11.74
N PRO A 114 -18.07 -6.26 11.59
CA PRO A 114 -18.88 -6.50 10.40
C PRO A 114 -18.23 -6.01 9.11
N LYS A 115 -17.54 -4.84 9.14
CA LYS A 115 -16.79 -4.32 7.99
C LYS A 115 -15.61 -5.20 7.65
N LEU A 116 -14.89 -5.71 8.66
CA LEU A 116 -13.81 -6.66 8.45
C LEU A 116 -14.32 -7.93 7.77
N ALA A 117 -15.38 -8.54 8.29
CA ALA A 117 -15.96 -9.77 7.75
C ALA A 117 -16.42 -9.60 6.29
N GLU A 118 -16.95 -8.42 5.96
CA GLU A 118 -17.39 -8.09 4.61
C GLU A 118 -16.21 -7.97 3.62
N ALA A 119 -15.09 -7.37 4.07
CA ALA A 119 -13.86 -7.28 3.30
C ALA A 119 -13.18 -8.65 3.15
N ASP A 120 -13.17 -9.46 4.21
CA ASP A 120 -12.60 -10.82 4.23
C ASP A 120 -13.34 -11.75 3.25
N SER A 121 -14.67 -11.76 3.30
CA SER A 121 -15.49 -12.50 2.34
C SER A 121 -15.31 -12.04 0.88
N LEU A 122 -14.96 -10.77 0.66
CA LEU A 122 -14.58 -10.29 -0.67
C LEU A 122 -13.17 -10.75 -1.06
N ALA A 123 -12.22 -10.78 -0.13
CA ALA A 123 -10.86 -11.25 -0.35
C ALA A 123 -10.83 -12.72 -0.79
N ASP A 124 -11.64 -13.58 -0.18
CA ASP A 124 -11.75 -15.00 -0.55
C ASP A 124 -12.19 -15.21 -2.02
N ARG A 125 -12.94 -14.25 -2.57
CA ARG A 125 -13.44 -14.30 -3.96
C ARG A 125 -12.53 -13.57 -4.95
N LEU A 126 -11.55 -12.80 -4.45
CA LEU A 126 -10.69 -11.96 -5.24
C LEU A 126 -9.22 -12.38 -5.09
N GLU A 127 -8.63 -12.85 -6.17
CA GLU A 127 -7.17 -12.99 -6.25
C GLU A 127 -6.54 -11.59 -6.47
N ALA A 128 -6.47 -10.77 -5.42
CA ALA A 128 -5.93 -9.40 -5.50
C ALA A 128 -4.41 -9.37 -5.73
N ILE A 129 -3.69 -10.34 -5.14
CA ILE A 129 -2.26 -10.57 -5.38
C ILE A 129 -2.09 -12.00 -5.92
N ARG A 130 -1.60 -12.11 -7.16
CA ARG A 130 -1.43 -13.40 -7.84
C ARG A 130 -0.02 -13.94 -7.66
N VAL A 131 0.07 -15.12 -7.03
CA VAL A 131 1.31 -15.87 -6.85
C VAL A 131 1.37 -17.01 -7.86
N ARG A 132 2.45 -17.11 -8.64
CA ARG A 132 2.71 -18.23 -9.57
C ARG A 132 3.86 -19.08 -9.08
N SER A 133 3.80 -20.39 -9.34
CA SER A 133 4.90 -21.29 -9.01
C SER A 133 6.09 -21.07 -9.95
N LYS A 134 7.32 -21.37 -9.51
CA LYS A 134 8.51 -21.34 -10.38
C LYS A 134 8.35 -22.23 -11.62
N ALA A 135 7.58 -23.31 -11.53
CA ALA A 135 7.31 -24.21 -12.66
C ALA A 135 6.47 -23.51 -13.76
N ASP A 136 5.51 -22.67 -13.35
CA ASP A 136 4.68 -21.89 -14.28
C ASP A 136 5.48 -20.77 -14.99
N ALA A 137 6.51 -20.22 -14.32
CA ALA A 137 7.33 -19.11 -14.82
C ALA A 137 8.17 -19.48 -16.05
N LEU A 138 8.59 -20.74 -16.15
CA LEU A 138 9.47 -21.24 -17.21
C LEU A 138 8.74 -21.43 -18.54
N VAL A 139 7.40 -21.44 -18.54
CA VAL A 139 6.58 -21.67 -19.75
C VAL A 139 6.42 -20.38 -20.58
N GLU A 140 6.52 -19.19 -19.98
CA GLU A 140 6.32 -17.91 -20.67
C GLU A 140 7.57 -17.37 -21.42
N ARG A 141 8.68 -18.13 -21.46
CA ARG A 141 9.90 -17.80 -22.21
C ARG A 141 10.09 -18.55 -23.52
N ARG A 142 9.03 -19.12 -24.10
CA ARG A 142 9.12 -19.89 -25.36
C ARG A 142 8.24 -19.33 -26.46
#